data_AF-A0A7C4HML9-F1
#
_entry.id   AF-A0A7C4HML9-F1
#
_cell.length_a   1.000
_cell.length_b   1.000
_cell.length_c   1.000
_cell.angle_alpha   90.00
_cell.angle_beta   90.00
_cell.angle_gamma   90.00
#
_symmetry.space_group_name_H-M   'P 1'
#
loop_
_entity.id
_entity.type
_entity.pdbx_description
1 polymer ?
#
loop_
_entity_poly.entity_id
_entity_poly.type
_entity_poly.pdbx_seq_one_letter_code
_entity_poly.pdbx_strand_id
1 'polypeptide(L)'
;MRAYSYLFHLLLALLLIALALVELSDGVHNLNLRMMPWKGATLTYALLAMGVVGSLATILAFKGLLRLVFFLWALFVAGFMIKGYIFSAYIFAGAADFWRTMAFIFAGLVAVGGAYSVWRQQPVRR
;
A
#
# COMPACT_ATOMS: atom_id res chain seq x y z
N MET A 1 -15.80 0.17 8.51
CA MET A 1 -14.99 -0.61 7.55
C MET A 1 -14.63 0.18 6.28
N ARG A 2 -15.59 0.76 5.53
CA ARG A 2 -15.29 1.47 4.26
C ARG A 2 -14.38 2.70 4.39
N ALA A 3 -14.75 3.61 5.30
CA ALA A 3 -13.97 4.82 5.56
C ALA A 3 -12.55 4.49 6.04
N TYR A 4 -12.41 3.44 6.85
CA TYR A 4 -11.12 2.92 7.29
C TYR A 4 -10.27 2.42 6.12
N SER A 5 -10.84 1.61 5.21
CA SER A 5 -10.09 1.11 4.04
C SER A 5 -9.61 2.24 3.14
N TYR A 6 -10.45 3.25 2.88
CA TYR A 6 -10.06 4.41 2.08
C TYR A 6 -9.00 5.25 2.78
N LEU A 7 -9.17 5.54 4.07
CA LEU A 7 -8.21 6.30 4.84
C LEU A 7 -6.85 5.59 4.90
N PHE A 8 -6.85 4.28 5.17
CA PHE A 8 -5.62 3.49 5.23
C PHE A 8 -4.88 3.49 3.89
N HIS A 9 -5.58 3.21 2.78
CA HIS A 9 -4.93 3.16 1.46
C HIS A 9 -4.50 4.54 0.96
N LEU A 10 -5.25 5.60 1.30
CA LEU A 10 -4.85 6.97 0.97
C LEU A 10 -3.60 7.37 1.76
N LEU A 11 -3.58 7.14 3.08
CA LEU A 11 -2.42 7.44 3.91
C LEU A 11 -1.19 6.62 3.48
N LEU A 12 -1.38 5.34 3.18
CA LEU A 12 -0.31 4.49 2.64
C LEU A 12 0.21 5.05 1.31
N ALA A 13 -0.68 5.39 0.39
CA ALA A 13 -0.31 5.94 -0.90
C ALA A 13 0.46 7.27 -0.77
N LEU A 14 0.00 8.16 0.10
CA LEU A 14 0.68 9.42 0.41
C LEU A 14 2.05 9.20 1.06
N LEU A 15 2.17 8.22 1.97
CA LEU A 15 3.45 7.85 2.57
C LEU A 15 4.45 7.37 1.50
N LEU A 16 4.01 6.51 0.57
CA LEU A 16 4.87 6.04 -0.53
C LEU A 16 5.35 7.19 -1.42
N ILE A 17 4.45 8.14 -1.74
CA ILE A 17 4.81 9.35 -2.49
C ILE A 17 5.81 10.20 -1.70
N ALA A 18 5.56 10.44 -0.41
CA ALA A 18 6.42 11.25 0.43
C ALA A 18 7.85 10.67 0.48
N LEU A 19 7.99 9.35 0.68
CA LEU A 19 9.30 8.68 0.66
C LEU A 19 10.00 8.84 -0.70
N ALA A 20 9.26 8.71 -1.80
CA ALA A 20 9.82 8.89 -3.14
C ALA A 20 10.25 10.35 -3.40
N LEU A 21 9.48 11.33 -2.93
CA LEU A 21 9.78 12.76 -3.09
C LEU A 21 11.00 13.20 -2.28
N VAL A 22 11.14 12.70 -1.05
CA VAL A 22 12.35 12.94 -0.22
C VAL A 22 13.58 12.46 -0.98
N GLU A 23 13.51 11.25 -1.54
CA GLU A 23 14.64 10.65 -2.24
C GLU A 23 14.97 11.31 -3.59
N LEU A 24 13.94 11.85 -4.28
CA LEU A 24 14.13 12.67 -5.47
C LEU A 24 14.77 14.02 -5.15
N SER A 25 14.49 14.56 -3.96
CA SER A 25 15.01 15.87 -3.52
C SER A 25 16.46 15.79 -3.07
N ASP A 26 16.85 14.70 -2.40
CA ASP A 26 18.24 14.47 -1.98
C ASP A 26 19.16 14.09 -3.15
N GLY A 27 18.61 13.65 -4.29
CA GLY A 27 19.36 13.32 -5.53
C GLY A 27 20.28 12.09 -5.44
N VAL A 28 20.56 11.64 -4.21
CA VAL A 28 21.32 10.44 -3.90
C VAL A 28 20.31 9.33 -3.66
N HIS A 29 19.96 8.57 -4.70
CA HIS A 29 19.02 7.44 -4.61
C HIS A 29 19.58 6.26 -3.78
N ASN A 30 19.78 6.47 -2.49
CA ASN A 30 20.27 5.53 -1.49
C ASN A 30 19.17 4.78 -0.72
N LEU A 31 17.90 5.02 -1.03
CA LEU A 31 16.78 4.33 -0.41
C LEU A 31 16.95 2.82 -0.61
N ASN A 32 17.17 2.11 0.50
CA ASN A 32 17.36 0.67 0.51
C ASN A 32 16.34 0.03 1.46
N LEU A 33 15.14 -0.15 0.94
CA LEU A 33 14.15 -0.98 1.57
C LEU A 33 14.52 -2.44 1.29
N ARG A 34 15.25 -3.08 2.21
CA ARG A 34 15.60 -4.52 2.14
C ARG A 34 14.39 -5.46 1.92
N MET A 35 13.20 -4.97 2.21
CA MET A 35 11.91 -5.64 1.98
C MET A 35 11.45 -5.63 0.51
N MET A 36 12.03 -4.79 -0.35
CA MET A 36 11.66 -4.67 -1.76
C MET A 36 12.67 -5.36 -2.68
N PRO A 37 12.22 -5.95 -3.81
CA PRO A 37 13.11 -6.61 -4.76
C PRO A 37 13.99 -5.63 -5.56
N TRP A 38 13.68 -4.34 -5.49
CA TRP A 38 14.37 -3.27 -6.22
C TRP A 38 15.16 -2.37 -5.26
N LYS A 39 16.23 -1.75 -5.76
CA LYS A 39 17.12 -0.86 -5.00
C LYS A 39 17.37 0.44 -5.78
N GLY A 40 17.75 1.50 -5.07
CA GLY A 40 18.15 2.79 -5.66
C GLY A 40 17.05 3.45 -6.49
N ALA A 41 17.41 4.05 -7.63
CA ALA A 41 16.49 4.82 -8.47
C ALA A 41 15.19 4.04 -8.84
N THR A 42 15.34 2.75 -9.16
CA THR A 42 14.20 1.88 -9.51
C THR A 42 13.20 1.76 -8.35
N LEU A 43 13.69 1.70 -7.11
CA LEU A 43 12.85 1.66 -5.92
C LEU A 43 12.07 2.98 -5.75
N THR A 44 12.75 4.11 -5.94
CA THR A 44 12.14 5.44 -5.85
C THR A 44 11.00 5.63 -6.85
N TYR A 45 11.22 5.29 -8.12
CA TYR A 45 10.17 5.37 -9.14
C TYR A 45 9.06 4.36 -8.91
N ALA A 46 9.36 3.15 -8.45
CA ALA A 46 8.34 2.16 -8.11
C ALA A 46 7.45 2.62 -6.96
N LEU A 47 8.04 3.21 -5.89
CA LEU A 47 7.31 3.81 -4.78
C LEU A 47 6.40 4.94 -5.24
N LEU A 48 6.92 5.83 -6.10
CA LEU A 48 6.15 6.93 -6.66
C LEU A 48 4.97 6.41 -7.50
N ALA A 49 5.23 5.47 -8.42
CA ALA A 49 4.20 4.88 -9.26
C ALA A 49 3.12 4.18 -8.43
N MET A 50 3.51 3.39 -7.42
CA MET A 50 2.57 2.73 -6.51
C MET A 50 1.76 3.74 -5.69
N GLY A 51 2.39 4.80 -5.19
CA GLY A 51 1.70 5.85 -4.46
C GLY A 51 0.67 6.60 -5.31
N VAL A 52 1.01 6.90 -6.57
CA VAL A 52 0.08 7.55 -7.52
C VAL A 52 -1.08 6.60 -7.86
N VAL A 53 -0.80 5.34 -8.20
CA VAL A 53 -1.83 4.34 -8.52
C VAL A 53 -2.75 4.12 -7.33
N GLY A 54 -2.22 3.99 -6.11
CA GLY A 54 -3.01 3.82 -4.90
C GLY A 54 -3.89 5.02 -4.56
N SER A 55 -3.36 6.23 -4.76
CA SER A 55 -4.13 7.47 -4.59
C SER A 55 -5.30 7.53 -5.58
N LEU A 56 -5.03 7.28 -6.86
CA LEU A 56 -6.05 7.26 -7.90
C LEU A 56 -7.10 6.18 -7.63
N ALA A 57 -6.69 4.94 -7.33
CA ALA A 57 -7.60 3.85 -7.01
C ALA A 57 -8.53 4.20 -5.82
N THR A 58 -7.99 4.86 -4.80
CA THR A 58 -8.76 5.28 -3.62
C THR A 58 -9.75 6.41 -3.96
N ILE A 59 -9.33 7.42 -4.71
CA ILE A 59 -10.20 8.53 -5.14
C ILE A 59 -11.33 8.01 -6.06
N LEU A 60 -11.00 7.12 -7.01
CA LEU A 60 -11.99 6.56 -7.93
C LEU A 60 -12.97 5.63 -7.21
N ALA A 61 -12.54 4.90 -6.18
CA ALA A 61 -13.45 4.11 -5.35
C ALA A 61 -14.33 4.98 -4.44
N PHE A 62 -13.81 6.10 -3.94
CA PHE A 62 -14.59 7.09 -3.21
C PHE A 62 -15.72 7.67 -4.08
N LYS A 63 -15.42 7.97 -5.35
CA LYS A 63 -16.43 8.38 -6.36
C LYS A 63 -17.36 7.24 -6.81
N GLY A 64 -17.13 6.01 -6.36
CA GLY A 64 -17.93 4.84 -6.71
C GLY A 64 -17.70 4.30 -8.13
N LEU A 65 -16.74 4.84 -8.88
CA LEU A 65 -16.55 4.55 -10.31
C LEU A 65 -15.80 3.23 -10.53
N LEU A 66 -14.72 2.97 -9.77
CA LEU A 66 -13.86 1.80 -9.96
C LEU A 66 -13.60 1.05 -8.64
N ARG A 67 -14.68 0.58 -8.00
CA ARG A 67 -14.62 -0.20 -6.75
C ARG A 67 -13.83 -1.51 -6.90
N LEU A 68 -13.86 -2.14 -8.08
CA LEU A 68 -13.08 -3.35 -8.38
C LEU A 68 -11.58 -3.06 -8.42
N VAL A 69 -11.17 -1.94 -9.01
CA VAL A 69 -9.74 -1.54 -9.10
C VAL A 69 -9.18 -1.31 -7.71
N PHE A 70 -9.94 -0.67 -6.81
CA PHE A 70 -9.54 -0.51 -5.42
C PHE A 70 -9.42 -1.84 -4.66
N PHE A 71 -10.31 -2.80 -4.93
CA PHE A 71 -10.18 -4.15 -4.35
C PHE A 71 -8.92 -4.88 -4.85
N LEU A 72 -8.65 -4.85 -6.15
CA LEU A 72 -7.43 -5.42 -6.73
C LEU A 72 -6.17 -4.72 -6.20
N TRP A 73 -6.21 -3.40 -6.05
CA TRP A 73 -5.13 -2.63 -5.43
C TRP A 73 -4.89 -3.06 -3.98
N ALA A 74 -5.95 -3.21 -3.18
CA ALA A 74 -5.83 -3.66 -1.80
C ALA A 74 -5.25 -5.07 -1.69
N LEU A 75 -5.67 -5.98 -2.57
CA LEU A 75 -5.08 -7.33 -2.66
C LEU A 75 -3.60 -7.28 -3.06
N PHE A 76 -3.26 -6.46 -4.04
CA PHE A 76 -1.88 -6.27 -4.48
C PHE A 76 -1.00 -5.78 -3.33
N VAL A 77 -1.43 -4.74 -2.60
CA VAL A 77 -0.72 -4.21 -1.43
C VAL A 77 -0.54 -5.29 -0.37
N ALA A 78 -1.61 -6.01 0.00
CA ALA A 78 -1.53 -7.08 0.99
C ALA A 78 -0.56 -8.20 0.57
N GLY A 79 -0.62 -8.62 -0.69
CA GLY A 79 0.29 -9.62 -1.24
C GLY A 79 1.75 -9.14 -1.22
N PHE A 80 1.98 -7.87 -1.56
CA PHE A 80 3.32 -7.27 -1.53
C PHE A 80 3.88 -7.17 -0.11
N MET A 81 3.05 -6.82 0.87
CA MET A 81 3.43 -6.80 2.29
C MET A 81 3.78 -8.21 2.79
N ILE A 82 2.95 -9.21 2.49
CA ILE A 82 3.24 -10.61 2.84
C ILE A 82 4.56 -11.05 2.22
N LYS A 83 4.76 -10.82 0.92
CA LYS A 83 5.99 -11.17 0.23
C LYS A 83 7.20 -10.44 0.80
N GLY A 84 7.10 -9.13 1.01
CA GLY A 84 8.20 -8.27 1.44
C GLY A 84 8.64 -8.51 2.88
N TYR A 85 7.74 -8.89 3.78
CA TYR A 85 8.05 -9.08 5.20
C TYR A 85 8.22 -10.54 5.62
N ILE A 86 7.51 -11.49 5.00
CA ILE A 86 7.54 -12.91 5.38
C ILE A 86 8.53 -13.71 4.49
N PHE A 87 8.60 -13.39 3.20
CA PHE A 87 9.46 -14.11 2.24
C PHE A 87 10.80 -13.41 1.94
N SER A 88 10.96 -12.15 2.35
CA SER A 88 12.28 -11.50 2.33
C SER A 88 13.06 -11.86 3.60
N ALA A 89 14.39 -11.94 3.50
CA ALA A 89 15.31 -12.06 4.65
C ALA A 89 15.38 -10.76 5.46
N TYR A 90 14.23 -10.21 5.86
CA TYR A 90 14.14 -9.00 6.67
C TYR A 90 14.47 -9.35 8.11
N ILE A 91 15.69 -9.03 8.52
CA ILE A 91 16.11 -9.14 9.92
C ILE A 91 15.53 -7.95 10.68
N PHE A 92 14.57 -8.21 11.55
CA PHE A 92 14.02 -7.19 12.44
C PHE A 92 15.10 -6.70 13.40
N ALA A 93 15.31 -5.38 13.46
CA ALA A 93 16.32 -4.79 14.35
C ALA A 93 15.95 -4.89 15.84
N GLY A 94 14.70 -5.23 16.16
CA GLY A 94 14.23 -5.49 17.52
C GLY A 94 12.76 -5.93 17.59
N ALA A 95 12.32 -6.38 18.77
CA ALA A 95 10.95 -6.88 19.00
C ALA A 95 9.86 -5.81 18.79
N ALA A 96 10.18 -4.53 19.02
CA ALA A 96 9.25 -3.43 18.80
C ALA A 96 8.95 -3.20 17.30
N ASP A 97 9.98 -3.30 16.45
CA ASP A 97 9.84 -3.15 15.00
C ASP A 97 9.06 -4.32 14.38
N PHE A 98 9.25 -5.51 14.93
CA PHE A 98 8.46 -6.68 14.57
C PHE A 98 6.96 -6.45 14.84
N TRP A 99 6.59 -6.01 16.04
CA TRP A 99 5.19 -5.77 16.39
C TRP A 99 4.55 -4.64 15.58
N ARG A 100 5.27 -3.55 15.33
CA ARG A 100 4.79 -2.45 14.47
C ARG A 100 4.53 -2.94 13.04
N THR A 101 5.44 -3.74 12.50
CA THR A 101 5.29 -4.33 11.16
C THR A 101 4.10 -5.28 11.08
N MET A 102 3.97 -6.19 12.05
CA MET A 102 2.81 -7.09 12.16
C MET A 102 1.50 -6.31 12.26
N ALA A 103 1.44 -5.28 13.10
CA ALA A 103 0.25 -4.43 13.22
C ALA A 103 -0.10 -3.74 11.88
N PHE A 104 0.92 -3.31 11.12
CA PHE A 104 0.74 -2.73 9.80
C PHE A 104 0.18 -3.74 8.79
N ILE A 105 0.68 -4.98 8.81
CA ILE A 105 0.15 -6.09 7.99
C ILE A 105 -1.30 -6.40 8.36
N PHE A 106 -1.61 -6.52 9.65
CA PHE A 106 -2.97 -6.74 10.13
C PHE A 106 -3.92 -5.60 9.73
N ALA A 107 -3.49 -4.34 9.85
CA ALA A 107 -4.24 -3.19 9.38
C ALA A 107 -4.53 -3.26 7.87
N GLY A 108 -3.52 -3.67 7.08
CA GLY A 108 -3.67 -3.91 5.64
C GLY A 108 -4.70 -5.01 5.33
N LEU A 109 -4.65 -6.14 6.04
CA LEU A 109 -5.61 -7.24 5.88
C LEU A 109 -7.04 -6.82 6.26
N VAL A 110 -7.21 -6.06 7.34
CA VAL A 110 -8.51 -5.48 7.71
C VAL A 110 -9.00 -4.52 6.64
N ALA A 111 -8.11 -3.73 6.05
CA ALA A 111 -8.44 -2.83 4.95
C ALA A 111 -8.88 -3.58 3.68
N VAL A 112 -8.34 -4.77 3.39
CA VAL A 112 -8.84 -5.67 2.33
C VAL A 112 -10.26 -6.14 2.63
N GLY A 113 -10.57 -6.51 3.87
CA GLY A 113 -11.93 -6.87 4.29
C GLY A 113 -12.94 -5.75 4.06
N GLY A 114 -12.55 -4.50 4.35
CA GLY A 114 -13.38 -3.34 4.04
C GLY A 114 -13.51 -3.07 2.54
N ALA A 115 -12.47 -3.30 1.73
CA ALA A 115 -12.52 -3.21 0.27
C ALA A 115 -13.43 -4.29 -0.35
N TYR A 116 -13.40 -5.51 0.19
CA TYR A 116 -14.30 -6.61 -0.19
C TYR A 116 -15.78 -6.27 0.07
N SER A 117 -16.08 -5.64 1.21
CA SER A 117 -17.43 -5.13 1.54
C SER A 117 -17.89 -4.01 0.59
N VAL A 118 -16.96 -3.22 0.03
CA VAL A 118 -17.26 -2.23 -1.02
C VAL A 118 -17.58 -2.92 -2.35
N TRP A 119 -16.84 -3.99 -2.71
CA TRP A 119 -17.07 -4.76 -3.92
C TRP A 119 -18.40 -5.54 -3.90
N ARG A 120 -18.76 -6.20 -2.79
CA ARG A 120 -19.99 -7.02 -2.68
C ARG A 120 -21.30 -6.24 -2.81
N GLN A 121 -21.31 -4.94 -2.55
CA GLN A 121 -22.52 -4.12 -2.70
C GLN A 121 -22.59 -3.49 -4.09
N GLN A 122 -22.38 -4.29 -5.15
CA GLN A 122 -22.82 -3.88 -6.49
C GLN A 122 -24.31 -3.58 -6.39
N PRO A 123 -24.77 -2.35 -6.67
CA PRO A 123 -26.17 -2.19 -6.96
C PRO A 123 -26.37 -3.00 -8.24
N VAL A 124 -27.13 -4.09 -8.14
CA VAL A 124 -27.76 -4.70 -9.32
C VAL A 124 -28.47 -3.54 -9.99
N ARG A 125 -27.89 -3.04 -11.09
CA ARG A 125 -28.50 -1.98 -11.90
C ARG A 125 -29.85 -2.56 -12.33
N ARG A 126 -30.93 -2.04 -11.73
CA ARG A 126 -32.28 -2.15 -12.26
C ARG A 126 -32.39 -1.24 -13.47
#